data_AF-A0A377ZCJ1-F1
#
_entry.id   AF-A0A377ZCJ1-F1
#
_cell.length_a   1.000
_cell.length_b   1.000
_cell.length_c   1.000
_cell.angle_alpha   90.00
_cell.angle_beta   90.00
_cell.angle_gamma   90.00
#
_symmetry.space_group_name_H-M   'P 1'
#
loop_
_entity.id
_entity.type
_entity.pdbx_description
1 polymer ?
#
loop_
_entity_poly.entity_id
_entity_poly.type
_entity_poly.pdbx_seq_one_letter_code
_entity_poly.pdbx_strand_id
1 'polypeptide(L)'
;MAGLLVMTLAMLPIGMTSSLQQLFTLICLFYIGSIIAEPARETLGASLADARARGSYMGFSRLGLAFGGALGYAGGGWLFDAGKAVGQPELPWLMLGAIGVITFLALWWQFSPKRSASGMLEPRT
;
A
#
# COMPACT_ATOMS: atom_id res chain seq x y z
N MET A 1 -6.00 4.60 7.55
CA MET A 1 -6.43 4.02 6.26
C MET A 1 -6.73 5.07 5.18
N ALA A 2 -7.15 6.29 5.53
CA ALA A 2 -7.40 7.36 4.56
C ALA A 2 -6.22 7.66 3.61
N GLY A 3 -4.97 7.69 4.12
CA GLY A 3 -3.78 7.92 3.28
C GLY A 3 -3.62 6.90 2.15
N LEU A 4 -3.75 5.60 2.44
CA LEU A 4 -3.68 4.54 1.44
C LEU A 4 -4.79 4.66 0.38
N LEU A 5 -6.00 5.04 0.80
CA LEU A 5 -7.13 5.26 -0.11
C LEU A 5 -6.86 6.45 -1.05
N VAL A 6 -6.34 7.56 -0.53
CA VAL A 6 -5.93 8.73 -1.33
C VAL A 6 -4.83 8.36 -2.32
N MET A 7 -3.81 7.60 -1.89
CA MET A 7 -2.74 7.11 -2.78
C MET A 7 -3.29 6.24 -3.91
N THR A 8 -4.20 5.31 -3.58
CA THR A 8 -4.80 4.39 -4.57
C THR A 8 -5.67 5.14 -5.58
N LEU A 9 -6.48 6.10 -5.13
CA LEU A 9 -7.32 6.94 -6.00
C LEU A 9 -6.48 7.84 -6.90
N ALA A 10 -5.32 8.31 -6.42
CA ALA A 10 -4.41 9.11 -7.22
C ALA A 10 -3.72 8.30 -8.32
N MET A 11 -3.48 7.00 -8.14
CA MET A 11 -2.80 6.15 -9.13
C MET A 11 -3.67 5.72 -10.31
N LEU A 12 -4.96 5.46 -10.07
CA LEU A 12 -5.88 4.98 -11.11
C LEU A 12 -5.95 5.86 -12.37
N PRO A 13 -6.11 7.20 -12.26
CA PRO A 13 -6.23 8.05 -13.44
C PRO A 13 -4.89 8.40 -14.11
N ILE A 14 -3.74 7.96 -13.58
CA ILE A 14 -2.41 8.29 -14.16
C ILE A 14 -2.29 7.76 -15.59
N GLY A 15 -2.83 6.57 -15.88
CA GLY A 15 -2.82 6.00 -17.24
C GLY A 15 -3.61 6.80 -18.27
N MET A 16 -4.51 7.68 -17.83
CA MET A 16 -5.40 8.48 -18.67
C MET A 16 -4.96 9.94 -18.79
N THR A 17 -3.83 10.34 -18.18
CA THR A 17 -3.37 11.72 -18.23
C THR A 17 -2.81 12.08 -19.60
N SER A 18 -3.26 13.20 -20.15
CA SER A 18 -2.78 13.71 -21.44
C SER A 18 -1.90 14.95 -21.30
N SER A 19 -1.73 15.48 -20.08
CA SER A 19 -0.92 16.67 -19.82
C SER A 19 0.00 16.50 -18.61
N LEU A 20 1.18 17.14 -18.68
CA LEU A 20 2.16 17.15 -17.61
C LEU A 20 1.60 17.73 -16.30
N GLN A 21 0.71 18.73 -16.41
CA GLN A 21 0.07 19.36 -15.26
C GLN A 21 -0.84 18.37 -14.52
N GLN A 22 -1.66 17.59 -15.25
CA GLN A 22 -2.50 16.54 -14.65
C GLN A 22 -1.65 15.50 -13.92
N LEU A 23 -0.56 15.06 -14.55
CA LEU A 23 0.39 14.12 -13.95
C LEU A 23 0.96 14.66 -12.63
N PHE A 24 1.44 15.91 -12.62
CA PHE A 24 1.96 16.52 -11.40
C PHE A 24 0.91 16.69 -10.31
N THR A 25 -0.33 17.07 -10.66
CA THR A 25 -1.42 17.13 -9.68
C THR A 25 -1.68 15.77 -9.04
N LEU A 26 -1.70 14.69 -9.81
CA LEU A 26 -1.88 13.34 -9.28
C LEU A 26 -0.69 12.89 -8.41
N ILE A 27 0.54 13.22 -8.82
CA ILE A 27 1.73 12.96 -8.01
C ILE A 27 1.65 13.71 -6.67
N CYS A 28 1.27 14.99 -6.68
CA CYS A 28 1.07 15.76 -5.45
C CYS A 28 0.01 15.11 -4.55
N LEU A 29 -1.13 14.69 -5.12
CA LEU A 29 -2.19 14.01 -4.37
C LEU A 29 -1.71 12.69 -3.77
N PHE A 30 -0.92 11.91 -4.52
CA PHE A 30 -0.30 10.68 -4.03
C PHE A 30 0.62 10.94 -2.84
N TYR A 31 1.48 11.96 -2.92
CA TYR A 31 2.39 12.32 -1.83
C TYR A 31 1.66 12.84 -0.59
N ILE A 32 0.55 13.57 -0.74
CA ILE A 32 -0.32 13.93 0.39
C ILE A 32 -0.83 12.66 1.10
N GLY A 33 -1.26 11.66 0.33
CA GLY A 33 -1.62 10.35 0.88
C GLY A 33 -0.47 9.65 1.60
N SER A 34 0.75 9.73 1.05
CA SER A 34 1.98 9.17 1.66
C SER A 34 2.30 9.81 3.00
N ILE A 35 2.22 11.14 3.11
CA ILE A 35 2.44 11.89 4.36
C ILE A 35 1.48 11.42 5.46
N ILE A 36 0.26 11.01 5.11
CA ILE A 36 -0.72 10.47 6.06
C ILE A 36 -0.43 9.00 6.38
N ALA A 37 -0.04 8.20 5.38
CA ALA A 37 0.09 6.76 5.50
C ALA A 37 1.40 6.30 6.16
N GLU A 38 2.52 6.95 5.85
CA GLU A 38 3.85 6.61 6.36
C GLU A 38 3.96 6.65 7.89
N PRO A 39 3.60 7.75 8.59
CA PRO A 39 3.71 7.79 10.06
C PRO A 39 2.80 6.76 10.72
N ALA A 40 1.61 6.51 10.14
CA ALA A 40 0.72 5.47 10.63
C ALA A 40 1.32 4.06 10.48
N ARG A 41 1.99 3.79 9.35
CA ARG A 41 2.68 2.51 9.10
C ARG A 41 3.81 2.29 10.10
N GLU A 42 4.67 3.28 10.32
CA GLU A 42 5.78 3.16 11.27
C GLU A 42 5.27 2.97 12.71
N THR A 43 4.20 3.68 13.09
CA THR A 43 3.57 3.55 14.41
C THR A 43 2.95 2.15 14.61
N LEU A 44 2.27 1.61 13.59
CA LEU A 44 1.73 0.25 13.60
C LEU A 44 2.83 -0.80 13.67
N GLY A 45 3.92 -0.63 12.92
CA GLY A 45 5.09 -1.52 12.99
C GLY A 45 5.73 -1.51 14.38
N ALA A 46 5.78 -0.35 15.04
CA ALA A 46 6.32 -0.21 16.38
C ALA A 46 5.40 -0.79 17.46
N SER A 47 4.08 -0.66 17.33
CA SER A 47 3.12 -1.17 18.31
C SER A 47 3.01 -2.69 18.29
N LEU A 48 3.28 -3.33 17.14
CA LEU A 48 3.34 -4.79 17.00
C LEU A 48 4.67 -5.39 17.50
N ALA A 49 5.70 -4.58 17.73
CA ALA A 49 7.02 -5.03 18.14
C ALA A 49 7.15 -5.15 19.67
N ASP A 50 7.46 -6.36 20.15
CA ASP A 50 7.73 -6.61 21.56
C ASP A 50 8.94 -5.80 22.06
N ALA A 51 8.84 -5.20 23.25
CA ALA A 51 9.78 -4.21 23.78
C ALA A 51 11.21 -4.73 23.87
N ARG A 52 11.38 -6.04 24.05
CA ARG A 52 12.68 -6.71 24.24
C ARG A 52 13.43 -7.01 22.92
N ALA A 53 12.74 -6.97 21.77
CA ALA A 53 13.30 -7.35 20.46
C ALA A 53 13.01 -6.35 19.33
N ARG A 54 12.64 -5.10 19.67
CA ARG A 54 12.26 -4.06 18.70
C ARG A 54 13.27 -3.84 17.58
N GLY A 55 14.57 -3.90 17.88
CA GLY A 55 15.63 -3.74 16.87
C GLY A 55 15.59 -4.82 15.79
N SER A 56 15.46 -6.10 16.17
CA SER A 56 15.38 -7.22 15.23
C SER A 56 14.07 -7.21 14.44
N TYR A 57 12.96 -6.84 15.07
CA TYR A 57 11.66 -6.74 14.39
C TYR A 57 11.66 -5.62 13.33
N MET A 58 12.21 -4.45 13.66
CA MET A 58 12.35 -3.33 12.72
C MET A 58 13.34 -3.63 11.57
N GLY A 59 14.37 -4.43 11.83
CA GLY A 59 15.25 -4.95 10.78
C GLY A 59 14.51 -5.92 9.85
N PHE A 60 13.73 -6.85 10.40
CA PHE A 60 12.99 -7.84 9.63
C PHE A 60 11.84 -7.21 8.82
N SER A 61 11.16 -6.19 9.34
CA SER A 61 10.07 -5.50 8.63
C SER A 61 10.55 -4.86 7.32
N ARG A 62 11.81 -4.46 7.24
CA ARG A 62 12.44 -3.94 6.01
C ARG A 62 12.59 -4.98 4.91
N LEU A 63 12.59 -6.28 5.23
CA LEU A 63 12.59 -7.32 4.19
C LEU A 63 11.33 -7.24 3.35
N GLY A 64 10.16 -6.99 3.96
CA GLY A 64 8.91 -6.79 3.22
C GLY A 64 9.00 -5.64 2.23
N LEU A 65 9.63 -4.53 2.64
CA LEU A 65 9.90 -3.39 1.75
C LEU A 65 10.90 -3.74 0.64
N ALA A 66 11.96 -4.49 0.93
CA ALA A 66 12.94 -4.91 -0.05
C ALA A 66 12.34 -5.86 -1.10
N PHE A 67 11.56 -6.85 -0.67
CA PHE A 67 10.83 -7.74 -1.57
C PHE A 67 9.77 -6.99 -2.38
N GLY A 68 9.02 -6.09 -1.73
CA GLY A 68 8.05 -5.23 -2.42
C GLY A 68 8.70 -4.34 -3.47
N GLY A 69 9.86 -3.76 -3.17
CA GLY A 69 10.65 -2.99 -4.13
C GLY A 69 11.15 -3.84 -5.29
N ALA A 70 11.74 -5.01 -5.00
CA ALA A 70 12.25 -5.91 -6.03
C ALA A 70 11.14 -6.39 -6.99
N LEU A 71 10.01 -6.87 -6.43
CA LEU A 71 8.85 -7.29 -7.21
C LEU A 71 8.19 -6.10 -7.93
N GLY A 72 8.16 -4.93 -7.30
CA GLY A 72 7.60 -3.71 -7.89
C GLY A 72 8.39 -3.22 -9.09
N TYR A 73 9.72 -3.18 -9.01
CA TYR A 73 10.57 -2.77 -10.13
C TYR A 73 10.57 -3.80 -11.26
N ALA A 74 10.76 -5.09 -10.94
CA ALA A 74 10.78 -6.14 -11.95
C ALA A 74 9.39 -6.35 -12.60
N GLY A 75 8.35 -6.44 -11.77
CA GLY A 75 6.97 -6.62 -12.22
C GLY A 75 6.42 -5.40 -12.93
N GLY A 76 6.73 -4.17 -12.46
CA GLY A 76 6.32 -2.93 -13.10
C GLY A 76 6.96 -2.75 -14.48
N GLY A 77 8.25 -3.05 -14.62
CA GLY A 77 8.95 -3.03 -15.91
C GLY A 77 8.36 -4.05 -16.90
N TRP A 78 8.20 -5.31 -16.45
CA TRP A 78 7.59 -6.36 -17.26
C TRP A 78 6.16 -6.00 -17.70
N LEU A 79 5.36 -5.45 -16.79
CA LEU A 79 3.98 -5.07 -17.06
C LEU A 79 3.88 -3.86 -18.00
N PHE A 80 4.84 -2.94 -17.91
CA PHE A 80 4.95 -1.82 -18.85
C PHE A 80 5.29 -2.30 -20.27
N ASP A 81 6.18 -3.27 -20.40
CA ASP A 81 6.51 -3.87 -21.69
C ASP A 81 5.36 -4.72 -22.25
N ALA A 82 4.65 -5.48 -21.40
CA ALA A 82 3.45 -6.21 -21.78
C ALA A 82 2.32 -5.28 -22.22
N GLY A 83 2.08 -4.19 -21.47
CA GLY A 83 1.09 -3.17 -21.84
C GLY A 83 1.40 -2.52 -23.18
N LYS A 84 2.68 -2.23 -23.46
CA LYS A 84 3.13 -1.77 -24.79
C LYS A 84 2.84 -2.80 -25.89
N ALA A 85 3.14 -4.08 -25.65
CA ALA A 85 2.93 -5.15 -26.63
C ALA A 85 1.44 -5.37 -26.98
N VAL A 86 0.53 -5.13 -26.02
CA VAL A 86 -0.92 -5.29 -26.20
C VAL A 86 -1.60 -3.97 -26.63
N GLY A 87 -0.84 -2.87 -26.76
CA GLY A 87 -1.38 -1.55 -27.13
C GLY A 87 -2.18 -0.86 -26.01
N GLN A 88 -2.03 -1.33 -24.77
CA GLN A 88 -2.69 -0.79 -23.57
C GLN A 88 -1.64 -0.23 -22.59
N PRO A 89 -1.15 1.00 -22.80
CA PRO A 89 -0.13 1.61 -21.93
C PRO A 89 -0.64 1.92 -20.52
N GLU A 90 -1.95 1.86 -20.29
CA GLU A 90 -2.61 2.11 -19.01
C GLU A 90 -2.61 0.90 -18.05
N LEU A 91 -2.31 -0.31 -18.55
CA LEU A 91 -2.31 -1.56 -17.78
C LEU A 91 -1.52 -1.50 -16.46
N PRO A 92 -0.29 -0.92 -16.43
CA PRO A 92 0.49 -0.84 -15.21
C PRO A 92 -0.21 -0.06 -14.09
N TRP A 93 -0.85 1.04 -14.44
CA TRP A 93 -1.54 1.91 -13.49
C TRP A 93 -2.81 1.27 -12.94
N LEU A 94 -3.57 0.56 -13.78
CA LEU A 94 -4.74 -0.20 -13.36
C LEU A 94 -4.36 -1.33 -12.41
N MET A 95 -3.29 -2.08 -12.69
CA MET A 95 -2.83 -3.14 -11.79
C MET A 95 -2.32 -2.58 -10.46
N LEU A 96 -1.56 -1.48 -10.47
CA LEU A 96 -1.13 -0.82 -9.24
C LEU A 96 -2.32 -0.30 -8.43
N GLY A 97 -3.33 0.27 -9.10
CA GLY A 97 -4.60 0.63 -8.49
C GLY A 97 -5.32 -0.57 -7.88
N ALA A 98 -5.40 -1.70 -8.58
CA ALA A 98 -6.01 -2.92 -8.08
C ALA A 98 -5.28 -3.48 -6.85
N ILE A 99 -3.94 -3.50 -6.86
CA ILE A 99 -3.12 -3.88 -5.70
C ILE A 99 -3.40 -2.94 -4.52
N GLY A 100 -3.50 -1.63 -4.76
CA GLY A 100 -3.85 -0.63 -3.75
C GLY A 100 -5.22 -0.89 -3.12
N VAL A 101 -6.24 -1.18 -3.95
CA VAL A 101 -7.60 -1.53 -3.48
C VAL A 101 -7.59 -2.82 -2.68
N ILE A 102 -6.93 -3.88 -3.17
CA ILE A 102 -6.82 -5.16 -2.44
C ILE A 102 -6.14 -4.94 -1.08
N THR A 103 -5.06 -4.15 -1.04
CA THR A 103 -4.33 -3.84 0.20
C THR A 103 -5.23 -3.06 1.17
N PHE A 104 -5.99 -2.09 0.67
CA PHE A 104 -6.95 -1.33 1.48
C PHE A 104 -8.02 -2.25 2.07
N LEU A 105 -8.62 -3.14 1.27
CA LEU A 105 -9.63 -4.08 1.73
C LEU A 105 -9.07 -5.08 2.75
N ALA A 106 -7.86 -5.59 2.53
CA ALA A 106 -7.20 -6.52 3.43
C ALA A 106 -6.92 -5.88 4.80
N LEU A 107 -6.38 -4.65 4.82
CA LEU A 107 -6.15 -3.90 6.06
C LEU A 107 -7.47 -3.51 6.73
N TRP A 108 -8.47 -3.11 5.94
CA TRP A 108 -9.80 -2.78 6.46
C TRP A 108 -10.43 -3.99 7.14
N TRP A 109 -10.30 -5.18 6.54
CA TRP A 109 -10.78 -6.42 7.12
C TRP A 109 -10.00 -6.82 8.38
N GLN A 110 -8.67 -6.71 8.36
CA GLN A 110 -7.80 -7.07 9.47
C GLN A 110 -8.01 -6.19 10.71
N PHE A 111 -8.19 -4.88 10.51
CA PHE A 111 -8.34 -3.90 11.59
C PHE A 111 -9.80 -3.47 11.85
N SER A 112 -10.78 -4.06 11.15
CA SER A 112 -12.19 -3.81 11.43
C SER A 112 -12.57 -4.38 12.80
N PRO A 113 -13.35 -3.63 13.61
CA PRO A 113 -13.64 -3.95 15.02
C PRO A 113 -14.28 -5.32 15.29
N LYS A 114 -14.78 -6.02 14.26
CA LYS A 114 -15.44 -7.32 14.40
C LYS A 114 -14.55 -8.45 14.93
N ARG A 115 -13.21 -8.34 14.83
CA ARG A 115 -12.30 -9.40 15.30
C ARG A 115 -11.71 -9.16 16.69
N SER A 116 -11.87 -7.97 17.27
CA SER A 116 -11.37 -7.68 18.63
C SER A 116 -12.29 -8.21 19.74
N ALA A 117 -13.56 -8.51 19.44
CA ALA A 117 -14.51 -9.08 20.42
C ALA A 117 -14.37 -10.60 20.60
N SER A 118 -13.76 -11.33 19.66
CA SER A 118 -13.68 -12.80 19.72
C SER A 118 -12.56 -13.34 20.61
N GLY A 119 -11.76 -12.47 21.24
CA GLY A 119 -10.77 -12.83 22.26
C GLY A 119 -11.21 -12.56 23.70
N MET A 120 -12.41 -12.00 23.90
CA MET A 120 -12.94 -11.63 25.22
C MET A 120 -13.92 -12.66 25.82
N LEU A 121 -13.96 -13.87 25.29
CA LEU A 121 -14.60 -14.98 26.01
C LEU A 121 -13.57 -15.58 26.96
N GLU A 122 -13.48 -15.00 28.15
CA GLU A 122 -12.90 -15.61 29.35
C GLU A 122 -13.40 -17.07 29.51
N PRO A 123 -12.65 -17.89 30.25
CA PRO A 123 -13.26 -18.35 31.49
C PRO A 123 -12.47 -17.82 32.68
N ARG A 124 -13.17 -17.05 33.52
CA ARG A 124 -12.92 -17.05 34.96
C ARG A 124 -13.05 -18.48 35.46
N THR A 125 -12.01 -18.99 36.08
CA THR A 125 -12.01 -19.72 37.37
C THR A 125 -10.58 -20.10 37.71
#